data_AF-M1JDZ4-F1
#
_entry.id   AF-M1JDZ4-F1
#
_cell.length_a   1.000
_cell.length_b   1.000
_cell.length_c   1.000
_cell.angle_alpha   90.00
_cell.angle_beta   90.00
_cell.angle_gamma   90.00
#
_symmetry.space_group_name_H-M   'P 1'
#
loop_
_entity.id
_entity.type
_entity.pdbx_description
1 polymer ?
#
loop_
_entity_poly.entity_id
_entity_poly.type
_entity_poly.pdbx_seq_one_letter_code
_entity_poly.pdbx_strand_id
1 'polypeptide(L)'
;MIYTCKRCGYSFSVERARCPKCGNSDFSSVEKREGKVVQYWKLTATPEGVEDSYYLCLVDLGGAKVFCRSAIEPEESVVLDEKGTCRPA
;
A
#
# COMPACT_ATOMS: atom_id res chain seq x y z
N MET A 1 -0.15 -7.19 4.57
CA MET A 1 -0.51 -7.27 6.00
C MET A 1 -0.75 -5.86 6.53
N ILE A 2 -1.88 -5.58 7.19
CA ILE A 2 -2.13 -4.28 7.84
C ILE A 2 -2.12 -4.46 9.35
N TYR A 3 -1.34 -3.65 10.05
CA TYR A 3 -1.24 -3.63 11.50
C TYR A 3 -1.97 -2.41 12.06
N THR A 4 -2.80 -2.63 13.07
CA THR A 4 -3.59 -1.58 13.74
C THR A 4 -3.24 -1.53 15.21
N CYS A 5 -2.87 -0.35 15.71
CA CYS A 5 -2.59 -0.17 17.13
C CYS A 5 -3.86 -0.31 17.97
N LYS A 6 -3.89 -1.26 18.91
CA LYS A 6 -5.07 -1.50 19.75
C LYS A 6 -5.42 -0.34 20.70
N ARG A 7 -4.46 0.53 21.00
CA ARG A 7 -4.66 1.69 21.89
C ARG A 7 -5.25 2.91 21.18
N CYS A 8 -4.72 3.28 20.01
CA CYS A 8 -5.07 4.53 19.34
C CYS A 8 -5.64 4.37 17.92
N GLY A 9 -5.81 3.14 17.45
CA GLY A 9 -6.40 2.83 16.14
C GLY A 9 -5.57 3.21 14.92
N TYR A 10 -4.32 3.65 15.09
CA TYR A 10 -3.45 4.02 13.96
C TYR A 10 -3.01 2.76 13.19
N SER A 11 -3.18 2.79 11.87
CA SER A 11 -2.91 1.67 10.97
C SER A 11 -1.69 1.91 10.09
N PHE A 12 -0.94 0.85 9.80
CA PHE A 12 0.25 0.89 8.94
C PHE A 12 0.52 -0.48 8.31
N SER A 13 1.30 -0.51 7.23
CA SER A 13 1.49 -1.68 6.36
C SER A 13 2.78 -2.48 6.59
N VAL A 14 3.66 -2.01 7.48
CA VAL A 14 4.96 -2.61 7.79
C VAL A 14 5.03 -2.93 9.27
N GLU A 15 5.48 -4.11 9.65
CA GLU A 15 5.61 -4.46 11.07
C GLU A 15 6.50 -3.46 11.82
N ARG A 16 6.08 -3.07 13.03
CA ARG A 16 6.80 -2.08 13.85
C ARG A 16 6.80 -2.53 15.31
N ALA A 17 7.92 -2.29 15.99
CA ALA A 17 8.03 -2.52 17.43
C ALA A 17 7.17 -1.56 18.27
N ARG A 18 6.94 -0.32 17.78
CA ARG A 18 6.17 0.71 18.50
C ARG A 18 5.30 1.54 17.56
N CYS A 19 4.14 1.95 18.07
CA CYS A 19 3.20 2.81 17.37
C CYS A 19 3.81 4.20 17.22
N PRO A 20 3.90 4.77 16.01
CA PRO A 20 4.47 6.11 15.81
C PRO A 20 3.62 7.23 16.42
N LYS A 21 2.33 6.97 16.69
CA LYS A 21 1.40 7.98 17.23
C LYS A 21 1.34 7.99 18.75
N CYS A 22 1.35 6.83 19.40
CA CYS A 22 1.15 6.72 20.86
C CYS A 22 2.19 5.87 21.61
N GLY A 23 3.19 5.30 20.92
CA GLY A 23 4.26 4.52 21.52
C GLY A 23 3.90 3.10 21.98
N ASN A 24 2.62 2.70 21.91
CA ASN A 24 2.18 1.34 22.29
C ASN A 24 2.84 0.25 21.44
N SER A 25 3.00 -0.95 21.99
CA SER A 25 3.58 -2.12 21.30
C SER A 25 2.58 -3.25 21.02
N ASP A 26 1.30 -3.08 21.38
CA ASP A 26 0.25 -4.06 21.11
C ASP A 26 -0.56 -3.67 19.85
N PHE A 27 -0.61 -4.61 18.89
CA PHE A 27 -1.20 -4.46 17.57
C PHE A 27 -2.10 -5.64 17.22
N SER A 28 -3.14 -5.39 16.43
CA SER A 28 -3.85 -6.43 15.68
C SER A 28 -3.38 -6.41 14.22
N SER A 29 -3.47 -7.54 13.53
CA SER A 29 -3.10 -7.65 12.12
C SER A 29 -4.21 -8.29 11.30
N VAL A 30 -4.53 -7.71 10.14
CA VAL A 30 -5.50 -8.27 9.18
C VAL A 30 -4.91 -8.24 7.78
N GLU A 31 -5.07 -9.33 7.04
CA GLU A 31 -4.64 -9.40 5.66
C GLU A 31 -5.67 -8.69 4.79
N LYS A 32 -5.24 -7.60 4.16
CA LYS A 32 -6.02 -6.87 3.16
C LYS A 32 -5.17 -6.73 1.92
N ARG A 33 -5.73 -7.13 0.79
CA ARG A 33 -5.11 -7.01 -0.55
C ARG A 33 -5.86 -6.04 -1.45
N GLU A 34 -7.16 -5.85 -1.24
CA GLU A 34 -7.96 -4.89 -1.99
C GLU A 34 -7.97 -3.52 -1.30
N GLY A 35 -7.81 -2.45 -2.09
CA GLY A 35 -7.82 -1.08 -1.61
C GLY A 35 -8.18 -0.06 -2.68
N LYS A 36 -8.41 1.17 -2.23
CA LYS A 36 -8.82 2.29 -3.10
C LYS A 36 -7.60 3.10 -3.53
N VAL A 37 -7.49 3.39 -4.83
CA VAL A 37 -6.46 4.28 -5.36
C VAL A 37 -6.75 5.71 -4.92
N VAL A 38 -5.78 6.32 -4.25
CA VAL A 38 -5.83 7.71 -3.76
C VAL A 38 -5.25 8.66 -4.80
N GLN A 39 -4.12 8.26 -5.39
CA GLN A 39 -3.40 9.02 -6.40
C GLN A 39 -2.51 8.06 -7.19
N TYR A 40 -2.22 8.39 -8.45
CA TYR A 40 -1.24 7.67 -9.25
C TYR A 40 -0.43 8.61 -10.13
N TRP A 41 0.72 8.11 -10.60
CA TRP A 41 1.57 8.77 -11.59
C TRP A 41 1.99 7.75 -12.64
N LYS A 42 1.95 8.14 -13.91
CA LYS A 42 2.61 7.38 -14.97
C LYS A 42 4.09 7.78 -15.01
N LEU A 43 4.97 6.83 -14.74
CA LEU A 43 6.40 6.98 -14.87
C LEU A 43 6.84 6.42 -16.22
N THR A 44 7.57 7.22 -17.00
CA THR A 44 8.05 6.86 -18.35
C THR A 44 9.57 6.96 -18.48
N ALA A 45 10.27 7.29 -17.40
CA ALA A 45 11.71 7.31 -17.31
C ALA A 45 12.08 6.54 -16.03
N THR A 46 12.50 5.30 -16.20
CA THR A 46 12.71 4.34 -15.10
C THR A 46 14.15 3.83 -15.11
N PRO A 47 14.69 3.38 -13.96
CA PRO A 47 16.03 2.82 -13.90
C PRO A 47 16.17 1.55 -14.73
N GLU A 48 17.39 1.25 -15.17
CA GLU A 48 17.72 -0.02 -15.82
C GLU A 48 17.34 -1.21 -14.92
N GLY A 49 16.75 -2.25 -15.53
CA GLY A 49 16.24 -3.42 -14.81
C GLY A 49 14.81 -3.28 -14.27
N VAL A 50 14.14 -2.16 -14.56
CA VAL A 50 12.70 -1.94 -14.30
C VAL A 50 11.99 -1.73 -15.64
N GLU A 51 10.69 -1.97 -15.69
CA GLU A 51 9.87 -1.74 -16.88
C GLU A 51 9.96 -0.28 -17.36
N ASP A 52 10.06 -0.06 -18.68
CA ASP A 52 10.25 1.27 -19.31
C ASP A 52 9.15 2.28 -18.93
N SER A 53 7.93 1.79 -18.66
CA SER A 53 6.83 2.61 -18.18
C SER A 53 5.92 1.81 -17.25
N TYR A 54 5.53 2.41 -16.14
CA TYR A 54 4.54 1.86 -15.21
C TYR A 54 3.83 2.98 -14.44
N TYR A 55 2.69 2.64 -13.83
CA TYR A 55 1.98 3.51 -12.93
C TYR A 55 2.43 3.24 -11.49
N LEU A 56 2.87 4.27 -10.78
CA LEU A 56 3.08 4.23 -9.34
C LEU A 56 1.79 4.68 -8.66
N CYS A 57 1.18 3.80 -7.87
CA CYS A 57 -0.12 4.03 -7.25
C CYS A 57 0.04 4.16 -5.74
N LEU A 58 -0.54 5.21 -5.15
CA LEU A 58 -0.78 5.33 -3.72
C LEU A 58 -2.17 4.76 -3.42
N VAL A 59 -2.23 3.67 -2.65
CA VAL A 59 -3.46 2.94 -2.35
C VAL A 59 -3.77 3.03 -0.85
N ASP A 60 -5.05 3.21 -0.52
CA ASP A 60 -5.57 3.11 0.85
C ASP A 60 -6.15 1.71 1.10
N LEU A 61 -5.52 0.98 2.02
CA LEU A 61 -5.92 -0.36 2.47
C LEU A 61 -6.66 -0.30 3.81
N GLY A 62 -7.71 0.52 3.88
CA GLY A 62 -8.53 0.65 5.08
C GLY A 62 -7.80 1.36 6.22
N GLY A 63 -7.21 2.52 5.91
CA GLY A 63 -6.54 3.43 6.85
C GLY A 63 -5.01 3.37 6.79
N ALA A 64 -4.44 2.34 6.18
CA ALA A 64 -3.01 2.24 5.90
C ALA A 64 -2.75 2.57 4.43
N LYS A 65 -1.80 3.48 4.16
CA LYS A 65 -1.43 3.84 2.78
C LYS A 65 -0.18 3.08 2.33
N VAL A 66 -0.22 2.58 1.11
CA VAL A 66 0.86 1.78 0.51
C VAL A 66 1.12 2.20 -0.94
N PHE A 67 2.34 1.97 -1.41
CA PHE A 67 2.67 2.07 -2.82
C PHE A 67 2.59 0.70 -3.50
N CYS A 68 2.06 0.68 -4.71
CA CYS A 68 2.15 -0.46 -5.63
C CYS A 68 2.43 0.02 -7.05
N ARG A 69 2.93 -0.87 -7.89
CA ARG A 69 3.14 -0.61 -9.33
C ARG A 69 2.07 -1.30 -10.16
N SER A 70 1.55 -0.63 -11.19
CA SER A 70 0.64 -1.22 -12.17
C SER A 70 1.20 -1.04 -13.58
N ALA A 71 1.13 -2.09 -14.41
CA ALA A 71 1.53 -2.03 -15.81
C ALA A 71 0.51 -1.24 -16.68
N ILE A 72 -0.73 -1.14 -16.21
CA ILE A 72 -1.83 -0.42 -16.86
C ILE A 72 -2.29 0.72 -15.96
N GLU A 73 -3.05 1.66 -16.53
CA GLU A 73 -3.67 2.73 -15.76
C GLU A 73 -4.59 2.13 -14.68
N PRO A 74 -4.43 2.54 -13.40
CA PRO A 74 -5.21 1.96 -12.33
C PRO A 74 -6.65 2.51 -12.31
N GLU A 75 -7.60 1.68 -11.88
CA GLU A 75 -8.98 2.09 -11.61
C GLU A 75 -9.14 2.60 -10.16
N GLU A 76 -10.38 2.91 -9.75
CA GLU A 76 -10.66 3.36 -8.39
C GLU A 76 -10.31 2.30 -7.33
N SER A 77 -10.49 1.02 -7.64
CA SER A 77 -10.15 -0.11 -6.76
C SER A 77 -9.08 -0.98 -7.41
N VAL A 78 -8.15 -1.47 -6.59
CA VAL A 78 -7.07 -2.36 -7.01
C VAL A 78 -6.84 -3.47 -6.00
N VAL A 79 -6.36 -4.61 -6.50
CA VAL A 79 -5.85 -5.72 -5.69
C VAL A 79 -4.32 -5.73 -5.77
N LEU A 80 -3.68 -5.71 -4.61
CA LEU A 80 -2.23 -5.83 -4.45
C LEU A 80 -1.79 -7.29 -4.42
N ASP A 81 -0.63 -7.56 -5.00
CA ASP A 81 0.09 -8.80 -4.86
C ASP A 81 1.31 -8.68 -3.93
N GLU A 82 1.98 -9.82 -3.71
CA GLU A 82 3.13 -9.93 -2.80
C GLU A 82 4.42 -9.31 -3.36
N LYS A 83 4.45 -8.92 -4.65
CA LYS A 83 5.62 -8.35 -5.32
C LYS A 83 5.58 -6.82 -5.35
N GLY A 84 4.63 -6.21 -4.65
CA GLY A 84 4.42 -4.76 -4.68
C GLY A 84 3.84 -4.28 -6.02
N THR A 85 3.22 -5.18 -6.79
CA THR A 85 2.42 -4.83 -7.95
C THR A 85 0.93 -4.87 -7.62
N CYS A 86 0.12 -4.20 -8.43
CA CYS A 86 -1.33 -4.16 -8.29
C CYS A 86 -2.01 -4.17 -9.64
N ARG A 87 -3.27 -4.61 -9.65
CA ARG A 87 -4.14 -4.69 -10.82
C ARG A 87 -5.52 -4.15 -10.46
N PRO A 88 -6.30 -3.65 -11.42
CA PRO A 88 -7.71 -3.34 -11.19
C PRO A 88 -8.42 -4.52 -10.52
N ALA A 89 -9.26 -4.20 -9.52
CA ALA A 89 -10.00 -5.18 -8.73
C ALA A 89 -11.20 -5.76 -9.49
#